data_AF-A0A929K6V1-F1
#
_entry.id   AF-A0A929K6V1-F1
#
_cell.length_a   1.000
_cell.length_b   1.000
_cell.length_c   1.000
_cell.angle_alpha   90.00
_cell.angle_beta   90.00
_cell.angle_gamma   90.00
#
_symmetry.space_group_name_H-M   'P 1'
#
loop_
_entity.id
_entity.type
_entity.pdbx_description
1 polymer ?
#
loop_
_entity_poly.entity_id
_entity_poly.type
_entity_poly.pdbx_seq_one_letter_code
_entity_poly.pdbx_strand_id
1 'polypeptide(L)'
;DKDGNYNNTQKSLFMRFLKSPEFGLDPEEVENIVDAIKDWIDTDNETTRFGAENAYYQTLEKSYPCKNAPIEFLEELLFVRGITKELLYGSGEKPGISQYLSPHGNGKININTANILILRSISDDIDQERAEDMVAYRDNEDNDMSDLKWYKNVPGMADVSIPDSLLTTSSIYFEITSEGFKGSMSKKIEAVVERKEKTLQILSWKIF
;
A
#
# COMPACT_ATOMS: atom_id res chain seq x y z
N ASP A 1 -6.51 -10.44 -11.02
CA ASP A 1 -6.52 -11.80 -10.44
C ASP A 1 -5.67 -12.66 -11.36
N LYS A 2 -5.82 -13.99 -11.40
CA LYS A 2 -5.03 -14.81 -12.32
C LYS A 2 -5.39 -14.59 -13.79
N ASP A 3 -6.56 -14.00 -14.04
CA ASP A 3 -7.11 -13.75 -15.36
C ASP A 3 -6.98 -12.28 -15.76
N GLY A 4 -6.11 -11.52 -15.07
CA GLY A 4 -5.91 -10.08 -15.33
C GLY A 4 -7.07 -9.19 -14.89
N ASN A 5 -8.12 -9.70 -14.23
CA ASN A 5 -9.25 -8.86 -13.81
C ASN A 5 -8.98 -8.11 -12.50
N TYR A 6 -9.64 -6.97 -12.32
CA TYR A 6 -9.59 -6.25 -11.06
C TYR A 6 -10.16 -7.07 -9.91
N ASN A 7 -9.42 -7.13 -8.80
CA ASN A 7 -10.06 -7.31 -7.50
C ASN A 7 -10.74 -5.99 -7.14
N ASN A 8 -12.05 -5.91 -7.33
CA ASN A 8 -12.81 -4.66 -7.14
C ASN A 8 -12.65 -4.08 -5.73
N THR A 9 -12.57 -4.93 -4.71
CA THR A 9 -12.39 -4.48 -3.32
C THR A 9 -11.03 -3.82 -3.11
N GLN A 10 -9.96 -4.40 -3.66
CA GLN A 10 -8.62 -3.80 -3.64
C GLN A 10 -8.54 -2.54 -4.49
N LYS A 11 -9.16 -2.55 -5.69
CA LYS A 11 -9.24 -1.38 -6.56
C LYS A 11 -9.89 -0.21 -5.82
N SER A 12 -11.06 -0.42 -5.22
CA SER A 12 -11.77 0.63 -4.49
C SER A 12 -10.96 1.19 -3.32
N LEU A 13 -10.30 0.33 -2.54
CA LEU A 13 -9.43 0.76 -1.45
C LEU A 13 -8.27 1.62 -1.97
N PHE A 14 -7.58 1.16 -3.02
CA PHE A 14 -6.42 1.86 -3.55
C PHE A 14 -6.78 3.17 -4.24
N MET A 15 -7.91 3.20 -4.95
CA MET A 15 -8.51 4.42 -5.51
C MET A 15 -8.84 5.44 -4.42
N ARG A 16 -9.47 5.03 -3.31
CA ARG A 16 -9.73 5.91 -2.16
C ARG A 16 -8.44 6.45 -1.56
N PHE A 17 -7.45 5.57 -1.41
CA PHE A 17 -6.13 5.95 -0.91
C PHE A 17 -5.49 7.03 -1.77
N LEU A 18 -5.37 6.82 -3.08
CA LEU A 18 -4.75 7.80 -3.99
C LEU A 18 -5.55 9.10 -4.11
N LYS A 19 -6.87 9.09 -3.91
CA LYS A 19 -7.73 10.29 -3.84
C LYS A 19 -7.55 11.11 -2.57
N SER A 20 -6.75 10.64 -1.62
CA SER A 20 -6.44 11.38 -0.40
C SER A 20 -5.81 12.74 -0.73
N PRO A 21 -6.30 13.86 -0.15
CA PRO A 21 -5.82 15.21 -0.45
C PRO A 21 -4.32 15.39 -0.19
N GLU A 22 -3.73 14.58 0.67
CA GLU A 22 -2.30 14.53 0.99
C GLU A 22 -1.43 14.25 -0.24
N PHE A 23 -1.95 13.53 -1.25
CA PHE A 23 -1.25 13.25 -2.50
C PHE A 23 -1.50 14.31 -3.58
N GLY A 24 -2.63 15.02 -3.50
CA GLY A 24 -2.96 16.11 -4.41
C GLY A 24 -3.14 15.70 -5.86
N LEU A 25 -3.64 14.47 -6.08
CA LEU A 25 -3.97 13.93 -7.40
C LEU A 25 -5.41 14.28 -7.78
N ASP A 26 -5.64 14.62 -9.05
CA ASP A 26 -7.00 14.76 -9.57
C ASP A 26 -7.64 13.38 -9.87
N PRO A 27 -8.97 13.30 -10.07
CA PRO A 27 -9.64 12.03 -10.30
C PRO A 27 -9.17 11.26 -11.54
N GLU A 28 -8.71 11.94 -12.59
CA GLU A 28 -8.21 11.32 -13.82
C GLU A 28 -6.81 10.74 -13.57
N GLU A 29 -5.92 11.49 -12.92
CA GLU A 29 -4.60 11.00 -12.51
C GLU A 29 -4.69 9.72 -11.68
N VAL A 30 -5.65 9.66 -10.74
CA VAL A 30 -5.85 8.46 -9.93
C VAL A 30 -6.28 7.26 -10.77
N GLU A 31 -7.27 7.41 -11.66
CA GLU A 31 -7.71 6.30 -12.54
C GLU A 31 -6.56 5.85 -13.46
N ASN A 32 -5.80 6.79 -14.02
CA ASN A 32 -4.66 6.52 -14.90
C ASN A 32 -3.58 5.72 -14.15
N ILE A 33 -3.24 6.11 -12.92
CA ILE A 33 -2.23 5.43 -12.09
C ILE A 33 -2.70 4.01 -11.75
N VAL A 34 -3.97 3.83 -11.37
CA VAL A 34 -4.49 2.50 -11.01
C VAL A 34 -4.53 1.56 -12.21
N ASP A 35 -4.96 2.03 -13.37
CA ASP A 35 -4.93 1.26 -14.62
C ASP A 35 -3.49 0.96 -15.06
N ALA A 36 -2.56 1.92 -14.94
CA ALA A 36 -1.16 1.69 -15.28
C ALA A 36 -0.45 0.70 -14.35
N ILE A 37 -0.75 0.73 -13.05
CA ILE A 37 -0.23 -0.27 -12.09
C ILE A 37 -0.80 -1.66 -12.39
N LYS A 38 -2.07 -1.75 -12.79
CA LYS A 38 -2.67 -3.03 -13.19
C LYS A 38 -1.91 -3.64 -14.38
N ASP A 39 -1.80 -2.89 -15.48
CA ASP A 39 -1.13 -3.34 -16.71
C ASP A 39 0.37 -3.61 -16.46
N TRP A 40 0.99 -2.95 -15.47
CA TRP A 40 2.37 -3.25 -15.10
C TRP A 40 2.54 -4.63 -14.45
N ILE A 41 1.51 -5.12 -13.77
CA ILE A 41 1.56 -6.32 -12.89
C ILE A 41 0.94 -7.55 -13.55
N ASP A 42 -0.12 -7.37 -14.36
CA ASP A 42 -0.78 -8.50 -15.03
C ASP A 42 0.12 -9.12 -16.11
N THR A 43 -0.21 -10.34 -16.51
CA THR A 43 0.68 -11.16 -17.34
C THR A 43 0.41 -11.04 -18.85
N ASP A 44 -0.61 -10.29 -19.23
CA ASP A 44 -1.02 -10.14 -20.62
C ASP A 44 -0.32 -8.94 -21.27
N ASN A 45 -0.85 -8.38 -22.35
CA ASN A 45 -0.32 -7.16 -23.00
C ASN A 45 -1.48 -6.23 -23.39
N GLU A 46 -2.66 -6.43 -22.80
CA GLU A 46 -3.88 -5.73 -23.14
C GLU A 46 -3.95 -4.45 -22.32
N THR A 47 -3.84 -3.31 -23.00
CA THR A 47 -3.88 -2.01 -22.33
C THR A 47 -5.27 -1.76 -21.74
N THR A 48 -5.34 -1.60 -20.43
CA THR A 48 -6.56 -1.14 -19.76
C THR A 48 -6.85 0.30 -20.19
N ARG A 49 -8.12 0.70 -20.17
CA ARG A 49 -8.64 2.03 -20.59
C ARG A 49 -7.63 3.17 -20.55
N PHE A 50 -7.07 3.49 -19.38
CA PHE A 50 -6.07 4.55 -19.22
C PHE A 50 -4.67 4.05 -18.83
N GLY A 51 -4.48 2.74 -18.88
CA GLY A 51 -3.26 2.08 -18.49
C GLY A 51 -2.14 2.25 -19.50
N ALA A 52 -1.13 1.41 -19.36
CA ALA A 52 0.10 1.51 -20.12
C ALA A 52 0.77 0.14 -20.20
N GLU A 53 1.03 -0.27 -21.43
CA GLU A 53 1.70 -1.52 -21.77
C GLU A 53 2.97 -1.26 -22.57
N ASN A 54 3.57 -2.33 -23.12
CA ASN A 54 4.70 -2.23 -24.05
C ASN A 54 4.51 -1.16 -25.14
N ALA A 55 3.30 -1.02 -25.69
CA ALA A 55 2.98 -0.01 -26.71
C ALA A 55 3.19 1.44 -26.22
N TYR A 56 3.09 1.69 -24.92
CA TYR A 56 3.42 2.97 -24.30
C TYR A 56 4.91 3.04 -23.95
N TYR A 57 5.42 2.10 -23.15
CA TYR A 57 6.78 2.19 -22.59
C TYR A 57 7.89 2.12 -23.64
N GLN A 58 7.64 1.47 -24.79
CA GLN A 58 8.59 1.42 -25.90
C GLN A 58 8.69 2.73 -26.70
N THR A 59 7.74 3.66 -26.51
CA THR A 59 7.74 4.97 -27.18
C THR A 59 8.48 6.05 -26.40
N LEU A 60 8.86 5.76 -25.15
CA LEU A 60 9.61 6.69 -24.30
C LEU A 60 11.02 6.91 -24.86
N GLU A 61 11.59 8.10 -24.61
CA GLU A 61 12.95 8.46 -25.03
C GLU A 61 13.97 7.41 -24.59
N LYS A 62 13.85 6.97 -23.33
CA LYS A 62 14.51 5.79 -22.81
C LYS A 62 13.49 4.66 -22.73
N SER A 63 13.36 3.90 -23.81
CA SER A 63 12.42 2.80 -23.89
C SER A 63 12.79 1.64 -22.97
N TYR A 64 11.76 0.96 -22.46
CA TYR A 64 11.87 -0.27 -21.67
C TYR A 64 10.60 -1.11 -21.85
N PRO A 65 10.66 -2.43 -21.64
CA PRO A 65 9.46 -3.26 -21.67
C PRO A 65 8.60 -3.05 -20.42
N CYS A 66 7.29 -3.28 -20.56
CA CYS A 66 6.41 -3.49 -19.42
C CYS A 66 6.84 -4.75 -18.66
N LYS A 67 6.73 -4.75 -17.32
CA LYS A 67 7.25 -5.86 -16.50
C LYS A 67 6.40 -7.12 -16.62
N ASN A 68 5.08 -6.94 -16.64
CA ASN A 68 4.06 -7.98 -16.71
C ASN A 68 4.25 -9.08 -15.65
N ALA A 69 4.62 -8.64 -14.44
CA ALA A 69 4.91 -9.48 -13.30
C ALA A 69 4.73 -8.71 -11.98
N PRO A 70 4.57 -9.42 -10.84
CA PRO A 70 4.46 -8.77 -9.54
C PRO A 70 5.60 -7.80 -9.23
N ILE A 71 5.27 -6.71 -8.52
CA ILE A 71 6.25 -5.77 -7.98
C ILE A 71 7.05 -6.48 -6.87
N GLU A 72 8.37 -6.41 -6.95
CA GLU A 72 9.29 -6.97 -5.96
C GLU A 72 9.86 -5.86 -5.06
N PHE A 73 10.06 -4.67 -5.63
CA PHE A 73 10.54 -3.48 -4.94
C PHE A 73 9.64 -2.28 -5.25
N LEU A 74 9.28 -1.48 -4.24
CA LEU A 74 8.43 -0.31 -4.43
C LEU A 74 9.03 0.72 -5.39
N GLU A 75 10.35 0.77 -5.54
CA GLU A 75 11.03 1.64 -6.50
C GLU A 75 10.68 1.34 -7.96
N GLU A 76 10.20 0.13 -8.25
CA GLU A 76 9.70 -0.22 -9.58
C GLU A 76 8.49 0.64 -9.99
N LEU A 77 7.75 1.18 -9.01
CA LEU A 77 6.65 2.10 -9.28
C LEU A 77 7.11 3.35 -10.05
N LEU A 78 8.39 3.75 -9.97
CA LEU A 78 8.92 4.87 -10.77
C LEU A 78 8.97 4.59 -12.29
N PHE A 79 8.82 3.33 -12.70
CA PHE A 79 8.72 2.96 -14.12
C PHE A 79 7.27 2.92 -14.60
N VAL A 80 6.30 2.98 -13.69
CA VAL A 80 4.88 2.97 -14.02
C VAL A 80 4.45 4.38 -14.42
N ARG A 81 3.68 4.46 -15.51
CA ARG A 81 3.13 5.72 -16.01
C ARG A 81 2.37 6.47 -14.91
N GLY A 82 2.68 7.77 -14.75
CA GLY A 82 2.00 8.66 -13.82
C GLY A 82 2.61 8.72 -12.41
N ILE A 83 3.51 7.80 -12.05
CA ILE A 83 4.15 7.82 -10.73
C ILE A 83 5.43 8.64 -10.78
N THR A 84 5.44 9.74 -10.04
CA THR A 84 6.61 10.61 -9.90
C THR A 84 7.41 10.24 -8.65
N LYS A 85 8.67 10.71 -8.58
CA LYS A 85 9.48 10.58 -7.35
C LYS A 85 8.82 11.29 -6.16
N GLU A 86 8.18 12.42 -6.42
CA GLU A 86 7.46 13.17 -5.38
C GLU A 86 6.23 12.41 -4.90
N LEU A 87 5.46 11.78 -5.79
CA LEU A 87 4.34 10.93 -5.36
C LEU A 87 4.84 9.72 -4.57
N LEU A 88 5.90 9.05 -5.05
CA LEU A 88 6.42 7.83 -4.43
C LEU A 88 7.03 8.08 -3.07
N TYR A 89 7.97 9.02 -2.97
CA TYR A 89 8.76 9.27 -1.75
C TYR A 89 8.26 10.44 -0.91
N GLY A 90 7.35 11.24 -1.46
CA GLY A 90 6.90 12.48 -0.84
C GLY A 90 7.80 13.65 -1.18
N SER A 91 7.46 14.78 -0.58
CA SER A 91 8.26 15.99 -0.52
C SER A 91 8.42 16.40 0.94
N GLY A 92 9.07 17.55 1.21
CA GLY A 92 9.12 18.08 2.58
C GLY A 92 7.74 18.46 3.14
N GLU A 93 6.72 18.58 2.28
CA GLU A 93 5.37 19.03 2.63
C GLU A 93 4.32 17.92 2.52
N LYS A 94 4.53 16.93 1.66
CA LYS A 94 3.57 15.84 1.38
C LYS A 94 4.18 14.46 1.67
N PRO A 95 3.44 13.54 2.29
CA PRO A 95 3.91 12.17 2.47
C PRO A 95 3.97 11.43 1.12
N GLY A 96 4.89 10.47 1.01
CA GLY A 96 5.00 9.59 -0.15
C GLY A 96 4.15 8.35 -0.03
N ILE A 97 3.58 7.86 -1.14
CA ILE A 97 2.75 6.64 -1.13
C ILE A 97 3.54 5.40 -0.67
N SER A 98 4.87 5.37 -0.87
CA SER A 98 5.72 4.24 -0.46
C SER A 98 5.68 3.95 1.04
N GLN A 99 5.33 4.94 1.88
CA GLN A 99 5.20 4.78 3.33
C GLN A 99 4.00 3.92 3.75
N TYR A 100 3.07 3.66 2.84
CA TYR A 100 1.80 2.99 3.11
C TYR A 100 1.61 1.70 2.31
N LEU A 101 2.58 1.37 1.44
CA LEU A 101 2.50 0.24 0.52
C LEU A 101 3.54 -0.82 0.89
N SER A 102 3.23 -2.07 0.55
CA SER A 102 4.17 -3.18 0.63
C SER A 102 4.00 -4.05 -0.62
N PRO A 103 5.10 -4.46 -1.29
CA PRO A 103 5.04 -5.44 -2.36
C PRO A 103 4.81 -6.87 -1.82
N HIS A 104 4.95 -7.05 -0.50
CA HIS A 104 4.77 -8.32 0.19
C HIS A 104 3.48 -8.31 1.00
N GLY A 105 2.67 -9.36 0.86
CA GLY A 105 1.41 -9.48 1.58
C GLY A 105 0.44 -10.42 0.89
N ASN A 106 -0.72 -10.61 1.53
CA ASN A 106 -1.86 -11.34 0.96
C ASN A 106 -3.02 -10.39 0.60
N GLY A 107 -2.73 -9.09 0.49
CA GLY A 107 -3.73 -8.03 0.24
C GLY A 107 -4.56 -7.62 1.45
N LYS A 108 -4.37 -8.22 2.63
CA LYS A 108 -5.09 -7.81 3.84
C LYS A 108 -4.36 -6.72 4.59
N ILE A 109 -5.14 -5.82 5.20
CA ILE A 109 -4.69 -4.74 6.05
C ILE A 109 -4.84 -5.15 7.51
N ASN A 110 -3.74 -5.06 8.27
CA ASN A 110 -3.80 -5.21 9.71
C ASN A 110 -4.37 -3.93 10.35
N ILE A 111 -5.65 -3.97 10.73
CA ILE A 111 -6.35 -2.79 11.29
C ILE A 111 -5.76 -2.34 12.63
N ASN A 112 -5.06 -3.24 13.33
CA ASN A 112 -4.39 -2.93 14.59
C ASN A 112 -3.08 -2.16 14.41
N THR A 113 -2.57 -2.04 13.18
CA THR A 113 -1.31 -1.32 12.90
C THR A 113 -1.41 -0.37 11.72
N ALA A 114 -2.54 -0.36 11.00
CA ALA A 114 -2.75 0.49 9.85
C ALA A 114 -2.62 1.97 10.21
N ASN A 115 -1.96 2.72 9.32
CA ASN A 115 -1.91 4.17 9.41
C ASN A 115 -3.32 4.76 9.18
N ILE A 116 -3.58 5.93 9.76
CA ILE A 116 -4.85 6.64 9.64
C ILE A 116 -5.30 6.84 8.18
N LEU A 117 -4.38 7.16 7.26
CA LEU A 117 -4.72 7.30 5.83
C LEU A 117 -5.19 5.99 5.22
N ILE A 118 -4.61 4.86 5.65
CA ILE A 118 -5.09 3.54 5.24
C ILE A 118 -6.46 3.27 5.85
N LEU A 119 -6.69 3.54 7.13
CA LEU A 119 -7.99 3.36 7.78
C LEU A 119 -9.11 4.13 7.04
N ARG A 120 -8.87 5.40 6.72
CA ARG A 120 -9.76 6.25 5.91
C ARG A 120 -10.03 5.70 4.51
N SER A 121 -9.09 4.93 3.97
CA SER A 121 -9.19 4.37 2.62
C SER A 121 -9.89 3.01 2.57
N ILE A 122 -10.16 2.38 3.72
CA ILE A 122 -10.76 1.04 3.75
C ILE A 122 -12.23 1.06 3.32
N SER A 123 -12.99 2.10 3.65
CA SER A 123 -14.41 2.27 3.28
C SER A 123 -14.75 3.72 2.99
N ASP A 124 -15.72 3.96 2.11
CA ASP A 124 -16.27 5.31 1.84
C ASP A 124 -16.99 5.89 3.08
N ASP A 125 -17.39 5.04 4.02
CA ASP A 125 -18.04 5.45 5.26
C ASP A 125 -17.03 5.91 6.35
N ILE A 126 -15.72 5.85 6.10
CA ILE A 126 -14.71 6.21 7.11
C ILE A 126 -14.06 7.52 6.68
N ASP A 127 -14.57 8.61 7.24
CA ASP A 127 -13.96 9.92 7.09
C ASP A 127 -12.80 10.11 8.07
N GLN A 128 -12.23 11.33 8.10
CA GLN A 128 -11.12 11.67 8.97
C GLN A 128 -11.48 11.48 10.45
N GLU A 129 -12.64 11.96 10.88
CA GLU A 129 -13.10 11.90 12.28
C GLU A 129 -13.25 10.43 12.73
N ARG A 130 -13.92 9.61 11.92
CA ARG A 130 -14.07 8.18 12.19
C ARG A 130 -12.73 7.45 12.23
N ALA A 131 -11.80 7.80 11.34
CA ALA A 131 -10.46 7.20 11.35
C ALA A 131 -9.67 7.59 12.61
N GLU A 132 -9.81 8.84 13.09
CA GLU A 132 -9.23 9.31 14.37
C GLU A 132 -9.85 8.56 15.57
N ASP A 133 -11.17 8.39 15.59
CA ASP A 133 -11.87 7.63 16.63
C ASP A 133 -11.45 6.15 16.64
N MET A 134 -11.21 5.55 15.47
CA MET A 134 -10.64 4.20 15.39
C MET A 134 -9.23 4.11 15.99
N VAL A 135 -8.39 5.12 15.76
CA VAL A 135 -7.05 5.19 16.36
C VAL A 135 -7.16 5.38 17.88
N ALA A 136 -8.01 6.28 18.35
CA ALA A 136 -8.23 6.51 19.78
C ALA A 136 -8.78 5.26 20.48
N TYR A 137 -9.69 4.53 19.83
CA TYR A 137 -10.20 3.26 20.34
C TYR A 137 -9.08 2.21 20.43
N ARG A 138 -8.23 2.12 19.41
CA ARG A 138 -7.10 1.18 19.37
C ARG A 138 -6.04 1.49 20.44
N ASP A 139 -5.79 2.76 20.72
CA ASP A 139 -4.73 3.19 21.65
C ASP A 139 -5.15 3.05 23.12
N ASN A 140 -6.43 2.74 23.40
CA ASN A 140 -6.90 2.41 24.73
C ASN A 140 -6.64 0.94 25.05
N GLU A 141 -5.75 0.68 26.02
CA GLU A 141 -5.33 -0.66 26.44
C GLU A 141 -6.46 -1.54 27.03
N ASP A 142 -7.59 -0.94 27.45
CA ASP A 142 -8.75 -1.68 27.96
C ASP A 142 -9.56 -2.35 26.84
N ASN A 143 -9.36 -1.96 25.57
CA ASN A 143 -10.11 -2.49 24.44
C ASN A 143 -9.49 -3.77 23.87
N ASP A 144 -10.35 -4.73 23.51
CA ASP A 144 -9.94 -5.97 22.85
C ASP A 144 -9.80 -5.77 21.33
N MET A 145 -8.56 -5.87 20.85
CA MET A 145 -8.20 -5.70 19.44
C MET A 145 -8.07 -7.03 18.69
N SER A 146 -8.42 -8.15 19.31
CA SER A 146 -8.30 -9.48 18.70
C SER A 146 -9.42 -9.80 17.71
N ASP A 147 -10.61 -9.23 17.90
CA ASP A 147 -11.75 -9.38 16.99
C ASP A 147 -11.56 -8.55 15.72
N LEU A 148 -11.70 -9.17 14.55
CA LEU A 148 -11.65 -8.50 13.25
C LEU A 148 -12.65 -7.34 13.10
N LYS A 149 -13.74 -7.38 13.88
CA LYS A 149 -14.84 -6.42 13.86
C LYS A 149 -14.84 -5.47 15.05
N TRP A 150 -13.72 -5.33 15.78
CA TRP A 150 -13.62 -4.36 16.88
C TRP A 150 -14.00 -2.94 16.45
N TYR A 151 -13.80 -2.59 15.17
CA TYR A 151 -14.17 -1.27 14.62
C TYR A 151 -15.65 -0.94 14.79
N LYS A 152 -16.54 -1.94 14.93
CA LYS A 152 -17.97 -1.72 15.18
C LYS A 152 -18.28 -1.21 16.59
N ASN A 153 -17.35 -1.39 17.53
CA ASN A 153 -17.48 -0.91 18.91
C ASN A 153 -17.04 0.56 19.05
N VAL A 154 -16.41 1.13 18.03
CA VAL A 154 -16.09 2.56 17.98
C VAL A 154 -17.40 3.34 17.90
N PRO A 155 -17.58 4.41 18.71
CA PRO A 155 -18.77 5.25 18.63
C PRO A 155 -19.06 5.71 17.19
N GLY A 156 -20.31 5.57 16.73
CA GLY A 156 -20.70 5.97 15.38
C GLY A 156 -20.31 5.00 14.25
N MET A 157 -19.69 3.86 14.55
CA MET A 157 -19.21 2.88 13.56
C MET A 157 -20.03 1.58 13.49
N ALA A 158 -21.11 1.44 14.28
CA ALA A 158 -21.89 0.21 14.35
C ALA A 158 -22.45 -0.25 12.98
N ASP A 159 -22.93 0.71 12.19
CA ASP A 159 -23.52 0.48 10.86
C ASP A 159 -22.47 0.41 9.73
N VAL A 160 -21.21 0.74 10.02
CA VAL A 160 -20.13 0.66 9.03
C VAL A 160 -19.88 -0.81 8.71
N SER A 161 -19.72 -1.08 7.41
CA SER A 161 -19.44 -2.41 6.88
C SER A 161 -18.15 -2.39 6.10
N ILE A 162 -17.14 -3.09 6.62
CA ILE A 162 -15.87 -3.31 5.93
C ILE A 162 -15.82 -4.77 5.48
N PRO A 163 -15.48 -5.06 4.21
CA PRO A 163 -15.29 -6.44 3.77
C PRO A 163 -14.24 -7.19 4.59
N ASP A 164 -14.63 -8.29 5.23
CA ASP A 164 -13.72 -9.15 6.02
C ASP A 164 -12.53 -9.69 5.18
N SER A 165 -12.67 -9.72 3.85
CA SER A 165 -11.60 -10.08 2.91
C SER A 165 -10.45 -9.06 2.86
N LEU A 166 -10.68 -7.81 3.27
CA LEU A 166 -9.65 -6.77 3.35
C LEU A 166 -8.91 -6.76 4.68
N LEU A 167 -9.45 -7.37 5.73
CA LEU A 167 -8.96 -7.15 7.09
C LEU A 167 -8.20 -8.35 7.65
N THR A 168 -7.27 -8.04 8.55
CA THR A 168 -6.64 -8.95 9.51
C THR A 168 -6.36 -8.18 10.80
N THR A 169 -6.16 -8.89 11.91
CA THR A 169 -5.68 -8.33 13.21
C THR A 169 -4.25 -8.75 13.52
N SER A 170 -3.61 -9.49 12.60
CA SER A 170 -2.25 -10.01 12.76
C SER A 170 -1.44 -9.88 11.46
N SER A 171 -0.12 -9.78 11.63
CA SER A 171 0.85 -9.72 10.53
C SER A 171 1.81 -10.91 10.61
N ILE A 172 2.22 -11.37 9.43
CA ILE A 172 3.36 -12.29 9.26
C ILE A 172 4.52 -11.61 8.51
N TYR A 173 4.30 -10.45 7.88
CA TYR A 173 5.35 -9.65 7.26
C TYR A 173 5.75 -8.52 8.20
N PHE A 174 7.05 -8.28 8.32
CA PHE A 174 7.61 -7.23 9.16
C PHE A 174 8.79 -6.57 8.45
N GLU A 175 8.98 -5.28 8.71
CA GLU A 175 10.20 -4.57 8.38
C GLU A 175 11.08 -4.46 9.63
N ILE A 176 12.35 -4.85 9.50
CA ILE A 176 13.35 -4.75 10.56
C ILE A 176 14.37 -3.72 10.13
N THR A 177 14.47 -2.64 10.89
CA THR A 177 15.52 -1.63 10.75
C THR A 177 16.61 -1.89 11.79
N SER A 178 17.86 -2.03 11.34
CA SER A 178 19.04 -2.21 12.19
C SER A 178 20.11 -1.19 11.83
N GLU A 179 20.61 -0.45 12.82
CA GLU A 179 21.68 0.54 12.63
C GLU A 179 22.89 0.19 13.50
N GLY A 180 24.08 0.16 12.87
CA GLY A 180 25.35 -0.16 13.53
C GLY A 180 26.32 1.01 13.49
N PHE A 181 27.10 1.18 14.56
CA PHE A 181 28.05 2.28 14.73
C PHE A 181 29.47 1.77 14.97
N LYS A 182 30.47 2.42 14.35
CA LYS A 182 31.89 2.20 14.62
C LYS A 182 32.66 3.52 14.52
N GLY A 183 33.03 4.08 15.67
CA GLY A 183 33.61 5.43 15.71
C GLY A 183 32.59 6.44 15.18
N SER A 184 32.98 7.22 14.16
CA SER A 184 32.10 8.17 13.47
C SER A 184 31.32 7.57 12.29
N MET A 185 31.46 6.27 12.02
CA MET A 185 30.73 5.61 10.93
C MET A 185 29.42 5.04 11.46
N SER A 186 28.33 5.24 10.71
CA SER A 186 27.08 4.49 10.87
C SER A 186 26.73 3.76 9.58
N LYS A 187 26.03 2.63 9.72
CA LYS A 187 25.38 1.91 8.62
C LYS A 187 24.01 1.43 9.04
N LYS A 188 23.00 1.69 8.22
CA LYS A 188 21.63 1.26 8.44
C LYS A 188 21.26 0.17 7.44
N ILE A 189 20.59 -0.86 7.92
CA ILE A 189 20.03 -1.95 7.12
C ILE A 189 18.53 -1.98 7.37
N GLU A 190 17.76 -2.00 6.30
CA GLU A 190 16.33 -2.28 6.36
C GLU A 190 16.10 -3.63 5.68
N ALA A 191 15.41 -4.55 6.37
CA ALA A 191 15.12 -5.88 5.87
C ALA A 191 13.63 -6.18 6.01
N VAL A 192 13.01 -6.65 4.92
CA VAL A 192 11.64 -7.18 4.98
C VAL A 192 11.72 -8.67 5.24
N VAL A 193 10.98 -9.14 6.24
CA VAL A 193 10.97 -10.54 6.67
C VAL A 193 9.56 -11.11 6.67
N GLU A 194 9.45 -12.38 6.33
CA GLU A 194 8.26 -13.21 6.56
C GLU A 194 8.50 -14.09 7.77
N ARG A 195 7.64 -13.96 8.79
CA ARG A 195 7.58 -14.83 9.94
C ARG A 195 6.82 -16.10 9.59
N LYS A 196 7.56 -17.19 9.48
CA LYS A 196 7.05 -18.57 9.51
C LYS A 196 7.02 -19.05 10.95
N GLU A 197 6.30 -20.14 11.22
CA GLU A 197 5.99 -20.62 12.58
C GLU A 197 7.13 -20.47 13.61
N LYS A 198 8.35 -20.89 13.25
CA LYS A 198 9.52 -20.81 14.14
C LYS A 198 10.72 -20.10 13.52
N THR A 199 10.58 -19.54 12.33
CA THR A 199 11.70 -18.96 11.58
C THR A 199 11.32 -17.64 10.95
N LEU A 200 12.30 -16.75 10.80
CA LEU A 200 12.19 -15.55 9.98
C LEU A 200 12.89 -15.82 8.65
N GLN A 201 12.17 -15.66 7.55
CA GLN A 201 12.75 -15.65 6.22
C GLN A 201 12.95 -14.21 5.77
N ILE A 202 14.19 -13.85 5.44
CA ILE A 202 14.48 -12.56 4.81
C ILE A 202 14.00 -12.62 3.37
N LEU A 203 13.12 -11.69 2.98
CA LEU A 203 12.60 -11.55 1.62
C LEU A 203 13.47 -10.60 0.82
N SER A 204 13.83 -9.46 1.41
CA SER A 204 14.67 -8.43 0.80
C SER A 204 15.39 -7.63 1.88
N TRP A 205 16.50 -6.97 1.50
CA TRP A 205 17.18 -6.02 2.38
C TRP A 205 17.93 -4.95 1.58
N LYS A 206 18.13 -3.78 2.19
CA LYS A 206 18.85 -2.63 1.63
C LYS A 206 19.81 -2.06 2.67
N ILE A 207 20.97 -1.59 2.22
CA ILE A 207 21.95 -0.87 3.04
C ILE A 207 21.89 0.61 2.68
N PHE A 208 21.89 1.45 3.72
CA PHE A 208 22.06 2.90 3.66
C PHE A 208 23.41 3.25 4.33
#